data_AF-A0A5J4SXB1-F1
#
_entry.id   AF-A0A5J4SXB1-F1
#
_cell.length_a   1.000
_cell.length_b   1.000
_cell.length_c   1.000
_cell.angle_alpha   90.00
_cell.angle_beta   90.00
_cell.angle_gamma   90.00
#
_symmetry.space_group_name_H-M   'P 1'
#
loop_
_entity.id
_entity.type
_entity.pdbx_description
1 polymer ?
#
loop_
_entity_poly.entity_id
_entity_poly.type
_entity_poly.pdbx_seq_one_letter_code
_entity_poly.pdbx_strand_id
1 'polypeptide(L)'
;MALTIKRKKDNRVTKCALHRIADIPGGVTVSVANLGGSALFEGTPVGKGSNGLYFVCKTVPIITAATNDATAYEVAKGHHFKVGDRFATDAANGQLITAIDKSNAAKDVITVGATLGAVIAAGTCAFESSGANKTLKVTPIAFTGSNEDIVSGNNLFVSAWVTGVLKESDAPVVNETIKTALKGIVYL
;
A
#
# COMPACT_ATOMS: atom_id res chain seq x y z
N MET A 1 -37.31 1.95 -31.73
CA MET A 1 -36.18 1.97 -30.77
C MET A 1 -35.62 0.55 -30.66
N ALA A 2 -34.39 0.32 -31.13
CA ALA A 2 -33.79 -1.01 -31.09
C ALA A 2 -33.24 -1.31 -29.68
N LEU A 3 -33.61 -2.47 -29.12
CA LEU A 3 -33.10 -2.96 -27.84
C LEU A 3 -31.59 -3.21 -27.96
N THR A 4 -30.79 -2.43 -27.23
CA THR A 4 -29.33 -2.63 -27.17
C THR A 4 -29.00 -3.50 -25.96
N ILE A 5 -28.66 -4.77 -26.19
CA ILE A 5 -28.23 -5.69 -25.13
C ILE A 5 -26.70 -5.65 -25.05
N LYS A 6 -26.16 -5.00 -24.00
CA LYS A 6 -24.72 -5.04 -23.71
C LYS A 6 -24.38 -6.34 -22.98
N ARG A 7 -23.85 -7.33 -23.70
CA ARG A 7 -23.18 -8.48 -23.07
C ARG A 7 -21.91 -7.98 -22.38
N LYS A 8 -21.94 -7.85 -21.05
CA LYS A 8 -20.75 -7.56 -20.25
C LYS A 8 -20.19 -8.87 -19.72
N LYS A 9 -18.88 -9.08 -19.89
CA LYS A 9 -18.13 -10.07 -19.11
C LYS A 9 -18.22 -9.66 -17.64
N ASP A 10 -18.43 -10.62 -16.76
CA ASP A 10 -18.41 -10.36 -15.33
C ASP A 10 -17.02 -9.82 -14.94
N ASN A 11 -16.96 -8.57 -14.48
CA ASN A 11 -15.73 -7.88 -14.10
C ASN A 11 -15.66 -7.69 -12.57
N ARG A 12 -16.09 -8.72 -11.83
CA ARG A 12 -15.98 -8.72 -10.38
C ARG A 12 -14.54 -8.46 -9.98
N VAL A 13 -14.36 -7.45 -9.13
CA VAL A 13 -13.08 -7.16 -8.52
C VAL A 13 -12.66 -8.39 -7.72
N THR A 14 -11.51 -8.96 -8.06
CA THR A 14 -10.92 -10.06 -7.30
C THR A 14 -10.60 -9.53 -5.91
N LYS A 15 -11.25 -10.11 -4.90
CA LYS A 15 -11.02 -9.74 -3.50
C LYS A 15 -9.82 -10.49 -2.97
N CYS A 16 -8.98 -9.82 -2.19
CA CYS A 16 -7.81 -10.46 -1.59
C CYS A 16 -8.19 -11.25 -0.31
N ALA A 17 -9.25 -10.86 0.41
CA ALA A 17 -9.65 -11.52 1.63
C ALA A 17 -10.44 -12.80 1.36
N LEU A 18 -9.82 -13.95 1.66
CA LEU A 18 -10.40 -15.29 1.56
C LEU A 18 -11.25 -15.63 2.78
N HIS A 19 -10.71 -15.36 3.97
CA HIS A 19 -11.41 -15.56 5.24
C HIS A 19 -11.34 -14.31 6.10
N ARG A 20 -12.49 -13.91 6.62
CA ARG A 20 -12.66 -12.76 7.51
C ARG A 20 -13.15 -13.31 8.84
N ILE A 21 -12.30 -13.32 9.87
CA ILE A 21 -12.55 -14.06 11.12
C ILE A 21 -12.87 -13.09 12.27
N ALA A 22 -11.99 -12.12 12.53
CA ALA A 22 -12.20 -11.14 13.59
C ALA A 22 -11.94 -9.73 13.05
N ASP A 23 -12.97 -8.89 13.13
CA ASP A 23 -12.94 -7.48 12.78
C ASP A 23 -12.69 -6.59 13.99
N ILE A 24 -12.33 -5.33 13.72
CA ILE A 24 -12.42 -4.25 14.70
C ILE A 24 -13.89 -3.80 14.71
N PRO A 25 -14.63 -4.00 15.81
CA PRO A 25 -16.05 -3.67 15.85
C PRO A 25 -16.30 -2.21 15.52
N GLY A 26 -17.23 -1.96 14.59
CA GLY A 26 -17.52 -0.61 14.12
C GLY A 26 -16.44 0.00 13.23
N GLY A 27 -15.50 -0.80 12.71
CA GLY A 27 -14.50 -0.37 11.72
C GLY A 27 -13.47 0.63 12.26
N VAL A 28 -12.76 1.26 11.32
CA VAL A 28 -11.74 2.27 11.62
C VAL A 28 -11.89 3.49 10.73
N THR A 29 -11.47 4.65 11.24
CA THR A 29 -11.40 5.88 10.47
C THR A 29 -9.97 6.09 9.97
N VAL A 30 -9.74 5.95 8.68
CA VAL A 30 -8.43 6.14 8.03
C VAL A 30 -8.26 7.61 7.64
N SER A 31 -7.10 8.19 8.00
CA SER A 31 -6.76 9.55 7.60
C SER A 31 -6.35 9.64 6.13
N VAL A 32 -6.99 10.54 5.38
CA VAL A 32 -6.67 10.76 3.95
C VAL A 32 -5.60 11.82 3.72
N ALA A 33 -5.30 12.65 4.73
CA ALA A 33 -4.41 13.81 4.59
C ALA A 33 -3.04 13.45 3.97
N ASN A 34 -2.49 12.31 4.37
CA ASN A 34 -1.17 11.85 3.95
C ASN A 34 -1.21 10.73 2.90
N LEU A 35 -2.35 10.51 2.23
CA LEU A 35 -2.46 9.51 1.16
C LEU A 35 -2.25 10.16 -0.22
N GLY A 36 -1.39 9.55 -1.05
CA GLY A 36 -1.13 9.98 -2.43
C GLY A 36 -1.89 9.21 -3.51
N GLY A 37 -2.63 8.16 -3.12
CA GLY A 37 -3.45 7.33 -4.02
C GLY A 37 -4.90 7.81 -4.11
N SER A 38 -5.62 7.38 -5.14
CA SER A 38 -7.03 7.74 -5.39
C SER A 38 -8.03 6.73 -4.82
N ALA A 39 -7.59 5.52 -4.48
CA ALA A 39 -8.40 4.49 -3.87
C ALA A 39 -7.55 3.71 -2.87
N LEU A 40 -8.16 3.31 -1.77
CA LEU A 40 -7.60 2.42 -0.76
C LEU A 40 -8.07 1.00 -1.09
N PHE A 41 -7.14 0.09 -1.30
CA PHE A 41 -7.47 -1.29 -1.67
C PHE A 41 -7.75 -2.17 -0.46
N GLU A 42 -8.55 -3.21 -0.66
CA GLU A 42 -8.72 -4.30 0.29
C GLU A 42 -7.38 -4.98 0.56
N GLY A 43 -7.13 -5.35 1.83
CA GLY A 43 -5.89 -5.97 2.27
C GLY A 43 -4.78 -4.97 2.58
N THR A 44 -5.03 -3.65 2.44
CA THR A 44 -4.04 -2.63 2.80
C THR A 44 -3.78 -2.66 4.30
N PRO A 45 -2.52 -2.79 4.77
CA PRO A 45 -2.22 -2.79 6.19
C PRO A 45 -2.42 -1.40 6.80
N VAL A 46 -3.10 -1.35 7.94
CA VAL A 46 -3.39 -0.11 8.68
C VAL A 46 -2.97 -0.22 10.14
N GLY A 47 -2.48 0.89 10.69
CA GLY A 47 -2.02 1.01 12.07
C GLY A 47 -2.65 2.19 12.78
N LYS A 48 -2.56 2.21 14.12
CA LYS A 48 -2.98 3.36 14.92
C LYS A 48 -2.13 4.58 14.55
N GLY A 49 -2.78 5.67 14.20
CA GLY A 49 -2.18 6.98 13.99
C GLY A 49 -2.38 7.88 15.21
N SER A 50 -2.60 9.17 14.95
CA SER A 50 -2.91 10.16 15.98
C SER A 50 -4.41 10.53 15.98
N ASN A 51 -4.88 11.16 17.07
CA ASN A 51 -6.24 11.68 17.20
C ASN A 51 -7.35 10.65 16.95
N GLY A 52 -7.11 9.38 17.29
CA GLY A 52 -8.04 8.28 17.06
C GLY A 52 -8.17 7.84 15.59
N LEU A 53 -7.39 8.43 14.68
CA LEU A 53 -7.34 8.05 13.28
C LEU A 53 -6.33 6.92 13.06
N TYR A 54 -6.59 6.14 12.02
CA TYR A 54 -5.69 5.11 11.52
C TYR A 54 -4.89 5.64 10.34
N PHE A 55 -3.64 5.24 10.25
CA PHE A 55 -2.77 5.55 9.13
C PHE A 55 -2.51 4.29 8.31
N VAL A 56 -2.31 4.48 7.01
CA VAL A 56 -1.95 3.41 6.08
C VAL A 56 -0.46 3.13 6.20
N CYS A 57 -0.10 1.85 6.36
CA CYS A 57 1.28 1.40 6.17
C CYS A 57 1.55 1.34 4.67
N LYS A 58 2.16 2.39 4.13
CA LYS A 58 2.36 2.52 2.69
C LYS A 58 3.40 1.52 2.21
N THR A 59 3.00 0.72 1.24
CA THR A 59 3.88 -0.23 0.55
C THR A 59 3.68 -0.14 -0.97
N VAL A 60 4.68 -0.59 -1.72
CA VAL A 60 4.59 -0.76 -3.17
C VAL A 60 5.61 -1.77 -3.65
N PRO A 61 5.29 -2.63 -4.63
CA PRO A 61 6.29 -3.51 -5.22
C PRO A 61 7.09 -2.76 -6.29
N ILE A 62 8.41 -2.98 -6.28
CA ILE A 62 9.30 -2.59 -7.37
C ILE A 62 9.00 -3.47 -8.60
N ILE A 63 8.77 -2.86 -9.77
CA ILE A 63 8.49 -3.61 -11.01
C ILE A 63 9.80 -3.96 -11.73
N THR A 64 10.75 -3.05 -11.74
CA THR A 64 12.00 -3.18 -12.51
C THR A 64 13.18 -3.14 -11.57
N ALA A 65 14.12 -4.08 -11.71
CA ALA A 65 15.32 -4.10 -10.89
C ALA A 65 16.11 -2.79 -11.04
N ALA A 66 16.62 -2.28 -9.91
CA ALA A 66 17.36 -1.03 -9.83
C ALA A 66 18.79 -1.29 -9.36
N THR A 67 19.76 -0.57 -9.95
CA THR A 67 21.16 -0.63 -9.54
C THR A 67 21.39 0.13 -8.24
N ASN A 68 22.56 -0.05 -7.63
CA ASN A 68 22.99 0.64 -6.40
C ASN A 68 23.15 2.16 -6.55
N ASP A 69 23.20 2.69 -7.76
CA ASP A 69 23.31 4.13 -8.04
C ASP A 69 21.97 4.74 -8.50
N ALA A 70 20.90 3.93 -8.54
CA ALA A 70 19.60 4.38 -9.01
C ALA A 70 18.95 5.39 -8.06
N THR A 71 18.43 6.48 -8.63
CA THR A 71 17.62 7.48 -7.94
C THR A 71 16.15 7.45 -8.38
N ALA A 72 15.83 6.71 -9.44
CA ALA A 72 14.47 6.51 -9.94
C ALA A 72 14.10 5.03 -9.88
N TYR A 73 12.92 4.74 -9.33
CA TYR A 73 12.43 3.40 -9.08
C TYR A 73 11.07 3.22 -9.75
N GLU A 74 10.95 2.22 -10.62
CA GLU A 74 9.68 1.86 -11.26
C GLU A 74 8.87 0.98 -10.32
N VAL A 75 7.66 1.41 -10.00
CA VAL A 75 6.81 0.77 -8.99
C VAL A 75 5.40 0.54 -9.52
N ALA A 76 4.68 -0.42 -8.94
CA ALA A 76 3.30 -0.69 -9.33
C ALA A 76 2.34 0.44 -8.94
N LYS A 77 1.25 0.54 -9.70
CA LYS A 77 0.17 1.48 -9.41
C LYS A 77 -0.49 1.19 -8.06
N GLY A 78 -1.14 2.23 -7.52
CA GLY A 78 -2.03 2.06 -6.38
C GLY A 78 -1.37 2.31 -5.02
N HIS A 79 -0.11 2.75 -5.00
CA HIS A 79 0.56 3.11 -3.77
C HIS A 79 0.08 4.47 -3.22
N HIS A 80 0.28 4.66 -1.91
CA HIS A 80 -0.10 5.90 -1.23
C HIS A 80 1.06 6.87 -0.95
N PHE A 81 2.27 6.60 -1.46
CA PHE A 81 3.42 7.53 -1.33
C PHE A 81 3.12 8.93 -1.89
N LYS A 82 3.71 9.93 -1.23
CA LYS A 82 3.72 11.34 -1.59
C LYS A 82 5.15 11.89 -1.59
N VAL A 83 5.36 12.99 -2.30
CA VAL A 83 6.61 13.76 -2.22
C VAL A 83 6.83 14.19 -0.76
N GLY A 84 8.06 14.02 -0.27
CA GLY A 84 8.44 14.23 1.13
C GLY A 84 8.35 12.98 2.02
N ASP A 85 7.70 11.90 1.58
CA ASP A 85 7.77 10.62 2.28
C ASP A 85 9.17 10.00 2.14
N ARG A 86 9.52 9.06 3.03
CA ARG A 86 10.80 8.35 2.97
C ARG A 86 10.61 6.94 2.41
N PHE A 87 11.16 6.72 1.22
CA PHE A 87 11.10 5.46 0.49
C PHE A 87 12.24 4.53 0.92
N ALA A 88 11.92 3.40 1.53
CA ALA A 88 12.87 2.40 2.05
C ALA A 88 12.58 1.00 1.50
N THR A 89 13.55 0.10 1.65
CA THR A 89 13.41 -1.33 1.39
C THR A 89 14.10 -2.12 2.51
N ASP A 90 13.92 -3.44 2.56
CA ASP A 90 14.64 -4.27 3.54
C ASP A 90 16.17 -4.21 3.34
N ALA A 91 16.62 -3.92 2.11
CA ALA A 91 18.03 -3.77 1.78
C ALA A 91 18.61 -2.41 2.18
N ALA A 92 17.82 -1.32 2.14
CA ALA A 92 18.34 0.04 2.23
C ALA A 92 17.52 0.98 3.14
N ASN A 93 18.22 1.90 3.79
CA ASN A 93 17.60 2.95 4.61
C ASN A 93 16.77 3.91 3.74
N GLY A 94 15.69 4.44 4.32
CA GLY A 94 14.78 5.29 3.58
C GLY A 94 15.40 6.59 3.09
N GLN A 95 15.04 7.01 1.88
CA GLN A 95 15.43 8.30 1.27
C GLN A 95 14.21 9.14 0.94
N LEU A 96 14.34 10.47 0.99
CA LEU A 96 13.24 11.39 0.70
C LEU A 96 12.82 11.28 -0.77
N ILE A 97 11.52 11.11 -1.00
CA ILE A 97 10.92 11.20 -2.33
C ILE A 97 10.88 12.66 -2.75
N THR A 98 11.49 12.97 -3.90
CA THR A 98 11.53 14.31 -4.49
C THR A 98 10.51 14.49 -5.60
N ALA A 99 10.18 13.42 -6.32
CA ALA A 99 9.17 13.43 -7.37
C ALA A 99 8.47 12.07 -7.49
N ILE A 100 7.23 12.10 -7.97
CA ILE A 100 6.47 10.91 -8.35
C ILE A 100 5.83 11.19 -9.71
N ASP A 101 6.21 10.42 -10.72
CA ASP A 101 5.58 10.46 -12.04
C ASP A 101 4.52 9.35 -12.13
N LYS A 102 3.28 9.76 -12.42
CA LYS A 102 2.12 8.88 -12.58
C LYS A 102 1.55 8.84 -14.00
N SER A 103 2.24 9.46 -14.96
CA SER A 103 1.76 9.64 -16.34
C SER A 103 1.58 8.32 -17.10
N ASN A 104 2.41 7.31 -16.81
CA ASN A 104 2.33 6.01 -17.44
C ASN A 104 1.12 5.22 -16.90
N ALA A 105 0.34 4.56 -17.75
CA ALA A 105 -0.84 3.81 -17.31
C ALA A 105 -0.51 2.53 -16.51
N ALA A 106 0.64 1.91 -16.76
CA ALA A 106 1.02 0.60 -16.21
C ALA A 106 1.87 0.68 -14.93
N LYS A 107 2.59 1.78 -14.72
CA LYS A 107 3.54 1.96 -13.63
C LYS A 107 3.61 3.40 -13.14
N ASP A 108 4.14 3.58 -11.94
CA ASP A 108 4.56 4.87 -11.40
C ASP A 108 6.10 4.89 -11.30
N VAL A 109 6.70 6.07 -11.34
CA VAL A 109 8.14 6.24 -11.11
C VAL A 109 8.34 7.12 -9.88
N ILE A 110 8.99 6.57 -8.86
CA ILE A 110 9.36 7.29 -7.64
C ILE A 110 10.81 7.72 -7.76
N THR A 111 11.06 9.02 -7.65
CA THR A 111 12.41 9.59 -7.61
C THR A 111 12.78 9.98 -6.18
N VAL A 112 13.93 9.53 -5.72
CA VAL A 112 14.49 9.85 -4.40
C VAL A 112 15.65 10.82 -4.52
N GLY A 113 15.85 11.64 -3.49
CA GLY A 113 16.88 12.70 -3.48
C GLY A 113 18.32 12.17 -3.39
N ALA A 114 18.50 10.93 -2.92
CA ALA A 114 19.78 10.25 -2.90
C ALA A 114 19.54 8.76 -3.19
N THR A 115 20.55 8.10 -3.76
CA THR A 115 20.49 6.65 -4.01
C THR A 115 20.24 5.86 -2.72
N LEU A 116 19.53 4.73 -2.83
CA LEU A 116 19.39 3.75 -1.76
C LEU A 116 20.71 3.01 -1.48
N GLY A 117 21.69 3.07 -2.40
CA GLY A 117 23.02 2.48 -2.22
C GLY A 117 23.05 0.95 -2.26
N ALA A 118 21.98 0.32 -2.74
CA ALA A 118 21.85 -1.13 -2.83
C ALA A 118 21.16 -1.53 -4.13
N VAL A 119 21.51 -2.71 -4.65
CA VAL A 119 20.79 -3.32 -5.77
C VAL A 119 19.43 -3.80 -5.26
N ILE A 120 18.35 -3.36 -5.90
CA ILE A 120 16.98 -3.71 -5.53
C ILE A 120 16.38 -4.57 -6.63
N ALA A 121 15.98 -5.79 -6.30
CA ALA A 121 15.37 -6.71 -7.26
C ALA A 121 13.91 -6.32 -7.57
N ALA A 122 13.45 -6.67 -8.77
CA ALA A 122 12.02 -6.66 -9.09
C ALA A 122 11.23 -7.55 -8.11
N GLY A 123 10.01 -7.13 -7.77
CA GLY A 123 9.17 -7.77 -6.76
C GLY A 123 9.46 -7.36 -5.32
N THR A 124 10.55 -6.62 -5.06
CA THR A 124 10.88 -6.15 -3.70
C THR A 124 9.78 -5.23 -3.16
N CYS A 125 9.35 -5.47 -1.92
CA CYS A 125 8.45 -4.58 -1.19
C CYS A 125 9.22 -3.32 -0.74
N ALA A 126 8.89 -2.17 -1.32
CA ALA A 126 9.29 -0.88 -0.78
C ALA A 126 8.21 -0.35 0.19
N PHE A 127 8.63 0.33 1.25
CA PHE A 127 7.75 0.82 2.31
C PHE A 127 8.11 2.23 2.79
N GLU A 128 7.16 2.91 3.41
CA GLU A 128 7.40 4.20 4.04
C GLU A 128 8.10 4.03 5.40
N SER A 129 9.28 4.62 5.52
CA SER A 129 10.07 4.59 6.75
C SER A 129 9.84 5.82 7.63
N SER A 130 10.05 5.67 8.93
CA SER A 130 9.91 6.75 9.92
C SER A 130 11.04 7.79 9.84
N GLY A 131 12.17 7.42 9.25
CA GLY A 131 13.37 8.25 9.19
C GLY A 131 14.38 7.72 8.19
N ALA A 132 15.65 8.13 8.31
CA ALA A 132 16.75 7.59 7.50
C ALA A 132 17.16 6.18 7.99
N ASN A 133 16.19 5.28 8.06
CA ASN A 133 16.28 3.95 8.66
C ASN A 133 15.39 2.97 7.88
N LYS A 134 15.29 1.73 8.38
CA LYS A 134 14.42 0.66 7.84
C LYS A 134 13.18 0.42 8.69
N THR A 135 12.83 1.37 9.55
CA THR A 135 11.71 1.23 10.49
C THR A 135 10.44 1.72 9.83
N LEU A 136 9.41 0.87 9.79
CA LEU A 136 8.09 1.27 9.28
C LEU A 136 7.60 2.53 9.97
N LYS A 137 7.10 3.50 9.20
CA LYS A 137 6.48 4.71 9.77
C LYS A 137 5.20 4.39 10.53
N VAL A 138 4.45 3.41 10.05
CA VAL A 138 3.21 2.93 10.65
C VAL A 138 3.37 1.45 10.95
N THR A 139 3.22 1.07 12.22
CA THR A 139 3.17 -0.34 12.60
C THR A 139 1.74 -0.85 12.38
N PRO A 140 1.52 -1.80 11.44
CA PRO A 140 0.18 -2.26 11.11
C PRO A 140 -0.37 -3.18 12.21
N ILE A 141 -1.69 -3.12 12.42
CA ILE A 141 -2.43 -3.97 13.37
C ILE A 141 -3.63 -4.68 12.75
N ALA A 142 -4.07 -4.24 11.57
CA ALA A 142 -5.20 -4.81 10.84
C ALA A 142 -5.03 -4.59 9.33
N PHE A 143 -5.84 -5.28 8.53
CA PHE A 143 -5.98 -5.01 7.09
C PHE A 143 -7.36 -4.43 6.77
N THR A 144 -7.46 -3.63 5.71
CA THR A 144 -8.72 -3.06 5.22
C THR A 144 -9.60 -4.13 4.55
N GLY A 145 -10.88 -4.19 4.91
CA GLY A 145 -11.81 -5.23 4.43
C GLY A 145 -12.57 -4.89 3.15
N SER A 146 -12.40 -3.69 2.61
CA SER A 146 -13.08 -3.21 1.40
C SER A 146 -12.18 -2.25 0.61
N ASN A 147 -12.48 -2.13 -0.69
CA ASN A 147 -11.93 -1.07 -1.52
C ASN A 147 -12.76 0.19 -1.30
N GLU A 148 -12.11 1.31 -1.04
CA GLU A 148 -12.77 2.60 -0.80
C GLU A 148 -12.12 3.69 -1.65
N ASP A 149 -12.94 4.53 -2.29
CA ASP A 149 -12.43 5.67 -3.04
C ASP A 149 -11.94 6.77 -2.08
N ILE A 150 -10.76 7.32 -2.34
CA ILE A 150 -10.20 8.40 -1.53
C ILE A 150 -10.73 9.74 -2.03
N VAL A 151 -11.56 10.37 -1.22
CA VAL A 151 -12.02 11.74 -1.45
C VAL A 151 -11.15 12.69 -0.63
N SER A 152 -10.48 13.62 -1.32
CA SER A 152 -9.61 14.60 -0.67
C SER A 152 -10.37 15.38 0.41
N GLY A 153 -9.76 15.53 1.59
CA GLY A 153 -10.34 16.24 2.74
C GLY A 153 -11.30 15.41 3.61
N ASN A 154 -11.77 14.25 3.14
CA ASN A 154 -12.72 13.41 3.87
C ASN A 154 -12.03 12.15 4.38
N ASN A 155 -11.89 12.03 5.70
CA ASN A 155 -11.41 10.78 6.29
C ASN A 155 -12.36 9.62 5.97
N LEU A 156 -11.80 8.43 5.82
CA LEU A 156 -12.54 7.28 5.30
C LEU A 156 -12.91 6.33 6.43
N PHE A 157 -14.18 5.96 6.47
CA PHE A 157 -14.60 4.78 7.22
C PHE A 157 -14.22 3.54 6.43
N VAL A 158 -13.57 2.57 7.08
CA VAL A 158 -13.20 1.29 6.45
C VAL A 158 -13.43 0.16 7.44
N SER A 159 -13.97 -0.96 6.96
CA SER A 159 -13.96 -2.20 7.74
C SER A 159 -12.51 -2.66 7.92
N ALA A 160 -12.14 -3.13 9.10
CA ALA A 160 -10.78 -3.56 9.38
C ALA A 160 -10.76 -4.91 10.10
N TRP A 161 -9.81 -5.76 9.73
CA TRP A 161 -9.73 -7.14 10.19
C TRP A 161 -8.39 -7.39 10.88
N VAL A 162 -8.46 -7.93 12.10
CA VAL A 162 -7.29 -8.29 12.91
C VAL A 162 -6.92 -9.77 12.76
N THR A 163 -7.89 -10.61 12.36
CA THR A 163 -7.67 -12.04 12.08
C THR A 163 -8.34 -12.44 10.78
N GLY A 164 -7.61 -13.11 9.90
CA GLY A 164 -8.12 -13.54 8.60
C GLY A 164 -7.08 -14.20 7.72
N VAL A 165 -7.52 -14.57 6.51
CA VAL A 165 -6.66 -15.17 5.48
C VAL A 165 -6.76 -14.29 4.23
N LEU A 166 -5.61 -13.84 3.74
CA LEU A 166 -5.47 -13.03 2.53
C LEU A 166 -4.73 -13.83 1.46
N LYS A 167 -5.14 -13.66 0.20
CA LYS A 167 -4.39 -14.13 -0.96
C LYS A 167 -3.32 -13.11 -1.31
N GLU A 168 -2.05 -13.49 -1.19
CA GLU A 168 -0.90 -12.58 -1.31
C GLU A 168 -0.79 -11.97 -2.72
N SER A 169 -1.13 -12.74 -3.76
CA SER A 169 -1.07 -12.26 -5.15
C SER A 169 -2.02 -11.10 -5.47
N ASP A 170 -3.10 -10.98 -4.70
CA ASP A 170 -4.17 -10.02 -4.96
C ASP A 170 -4.20 -8.91 -3.89
N ALA A 171 -3.38 -9.03 -2.85
CA ALA A 171 -3.23 -8.04 -1.78
C ALA A 171 -2.11 -7.03 -2.12
N PRO A 172 -2.14 -5.83 -1.52
CA PRO A 172 -0.98 -4.95 -1.51
C PRO A 172 0.25 -5.69 -0.97
N VAL A 173 1.41 -5.48 -1.60
CA VAL A 173 2.65 -6.16 -1.20
C VAL A 173 3.01 -5.84 0.25
N VAL A 174 3.52 -6.84 0.98
CA VAL A 174 3.98 -6.70 2.36
C VAL A 174 5.32 -7.40 2.53
N ASN A 175 6.19 -6.85 3.37
CA ASN A 175 7.45 -7.50 3.77
C ASN A 175 7.27 -8.33 5.04
N GLU A 176 8.30 -9.08 5.41
CA GLU A 176 8.29 -9.94 6.61
C GLU A 176 8.05 -9.16 7.91
N THR A 177 8.52 -7.90 7.98
CA THR A 177 8.26 -7.04 9.14
C THR A 177 6.76 -6.75 9.30
N ILE A 178 6.05 -6.45 8.20
CA ILE A 178 4.60 -6.23 8.20
C ILE A 178 3.87 -7.54 8.51
N LYS A 179 4.24 -8.66 7.89
CA LYS A 179 3.65 -9.98 8.17
C LYS A 179 3.78 -10.35 9.65
N THR A 180 4.95 -10.10 10.24
CA THR A 180 5.21 -10.35 11.67
C THR A 180 4.37 -9.45 12.59
N ALA A 181 4.15 -8.19 12.21
CA ALA A 181 3.28 -7.29 12.97
C ALA A 181 1.81 -7.73 12.91
N LEU A 182 1.36 -8.25 11.76
CA LEU A 182 0.01 -8.76 11.52
C LEU A 182 -0.17 -10.21 11.97
N LYS A 183 0.07 -10.50 13.25
CA LYS A 183 0.09 -11.89 13.80
C LYS A 183 -1.17 -12.72 13.56
N GLY A 184 -2.34 -12.09 13.43
CA GLY A 184 -3.61 -12.78 13.17
C GLY A 184 -3.89 -13.04 11.69
N ILE A 185 -3.03 -12.55 10.78
CA ILE A 185 -3.26 -12.59 9.34
C ILE A 185 -2.36 -13.62 8.70
N VAL A 186 -2.97 -14.55 7.95
CA VAL A 186 -2.27 -15.53 7.16
C VAL A 186 -2.30 -15.12 5.70
N TYR A 187 -1.13 -15.01 5.07
CA TYR A 187 -1.00 -14.78 3.63
C TYR A 187 -0.80 -16.13 2.92
N LEU A 188 -1.57 -16.39 1.87
CA LEU A 188 -1.52 -17.58 1.01
C LEU A 188 -1.09 -17.26 -0.42
#